data_AF-A0A7W1JFY4-F1
#
_entry.id   AF-A0A7W1JFY4-F1
#
_cell.length_a   1.000
_cell.length_b   1.000
_cell.length_c   1.000
_cell.angle_alpha   90.00
_cell.angle_beta   90.00
_cell.angle_gamma   90.00
#
_symmetry.space_group_name_H-M   'P 1'
#
loop_
_entity.id
_entity.type
_entity.pdbx_description
1 polymer ?
#
loop_
_entity_poly.entity_id
_entity_poly.type
_entity_poly.pdbx_seq_one_letter_code
_entity_poly.pdbx_strand_id
1 'polypeptide(L)'
;MSDFHRRGLRVYVNTVGADTSTTHGVFYSRRREGPFYRWHYEAENDRWCSLRVHLVAKPRSFRMAQGRVPPALRTQLLEHYED
;
A
#
# COMPACT_ATOMS: atom_id res chain seq x y z
N MET A 1 -9.89 1.46 -16.84
CA MET A 1 -10.04 2.11 -15.52
C MET A 1 -9.68 1.09 -14.45
N SER A 2 -8.79 1.40 -13.51
CA SER A 2 -8.34 0.45 -12.49
C SER A 2 -9.41 0.23 -11.40
N ASP A 3 -9.50 -1.01 -10.89
CA ASP A 3 -10.50 -1.41 -9.87
C ASP A 3 -10.45 -0.53 -8.61
N PHE A 4 -9.22 -0.14 -8.22
CA PHE A 4 -8.98 0.74 -7.08
C PHE A 4 -9.65 2.10 -7.18
N HIS A 5 -9.70 2.70 -8.37
CA HIS A 5 -10.30 4.02 -8.55
C HIS A 5 -11.81 3.99 -8.26
N ARG A 6 -12.50 2.92 -8.71
CA ARG A 6 -13.94 2.72 -8.46
C ARG A 6 -14.25 2.54 -6.97
N ARG A 7 -13.36 1.88 -6.23
CA ARG A 7 -13.49 1.65 -4.78
C ARG A 7 -13.01 2.83 -3.92
N GLY A 8 -12.50 3.90 -4.54
CA GLY A 8 -11.91 5.04 -3.83
C GLY A 8 -10.60 4.68 -3.10
N LEU A 9 -9.96 3.59 -3.49
CA LEU A 9 -8.70 3.10 -2.92
C LEU A 9 -7.52 3.80 -3.60
N ARG A 10 -6.59 4.30 -2.77
CA ARG A 10 -5.35 4.91 -3.24
C ARG A 10 -4.18 4.15 -2.65
N VAL A 11 -3.20 3.83 -3.50
CA VAL A 11 -1.97 3.14 -3.12
C VAL A 11 -0.79 4.05 -3.41
N TYR A 12 0.15 4.10 -2.49
CA TYR A 12 1.31 4.97 -2.48
C TYR A 12 2.58 4.15 -2.22
N VAL A 13 3.70 4.69 -2.68
CA VAL A 13 5.04 4.27 -2.30
C VAL A 13 5.75 5.45 -1.64
N ASN A 14 6.57 5.16 -0.63
CA ASN A 14 7.45 6.17 -0.06
C ASN A 14 8.69 6.30 -0.94
N THR A 15 8.98 7.52 -1.43
CA THR A 15 10.17 7.79 -2.25
C THR A 15 11.35 8.33 -1.45
N VAL A 16 11.16 8.64 -0.16
CA VAL A 16 12.22 9.17 0.73
C VAL A 16 12.66 8.07 1.66
N GLY A 17 13.94 7.70 1.57
CA GLY A 17 14.47 6.53 2.25
C GLY A 17 13.81 5.30 1.68
N ALA A 18 14.18 4.90 0.45
CA ALA A 18 13.85 3.57 -0.03
C ALA A 18 14.30 2.61 1.07
N ASP A 19 13.35 2.05 1.82
CA ASP A 19 13.61 0.96 2.75
C ASP A 19 14.16 -0.17 1.87
N THR A 20 15.48 -0.19 1.72
CA THR A 20 16.24 -1.12 0.87
C THR A 20 16.17 -2.55 1.41
N SER A 21 15.44 -2.78 2.49
CA SER A 21 15.45 -4.04 3.23
C SER A 21 14.56 -5.13 2.61
N THR A 22 13.73 -4.82 1.61
CA THR A 22 12.88 -5.84 0.96
C THR A 22 12.89 -5.69 -0.56
N THR A 23 13.18 -6.79 -1.26
CA THR A 23 13.12 -6.90 -2.74
C THR A 23 11.75 -6.47 -3.30
N HIS A 24 10.70 -6.57 -2.48
CA HIS A 24 9.33 -6.25 -2.83
C HIS A 24 8.90 -4.81 -2.47
N GLY A 25 9.67 -4.08 -1.65
CA GLY A 25 9.38 -2.71 -1.23
C GLY A 25 8.20 -2.56 -0.26
N VAL A 26 8.04 -1.34 0.29
CA VAL A 26 6.94 -0.98 1.19
C VAL A 26 5.89 -0.17 0.45
N PHE A 27 4.62 -0.56 0.60
CA PHE A 27 3.47 0.15 0.04
C PHE A 27 2.60 0.75 1.13
N TYR A 28 1.84 1.77 0.79
CA TYR A 28 0.87 2.39 1.68
C TYR A 28 -0.47 2.46 0.97
N SER A 29 -1.56 2.27 1.68
CA SER A 29 -2.90 2.37 1.11
C SER A 29 -3.83 3.16 2.01
N ARG A 30 -4.87 3.76 1.43
CA ARG A 30 -6.03 4.28 2.17
C ARG A 30 -7.26 4.31 1.29
N ARG A 31 -8.43 4.10 1.91
CA ARG A 31 -9.73 4.34 1.27
C ARG A 31 -10.17 5.78 1.52
N ARG A 32 -10.34 6.58 0.46
CA ARG A 32 -10.77 8.00 0.54
C ARG A 32 -10.04 8.77 1.67
N GLU A 33 -10.77 9.18 2.71
CA GLU A 33 -10.24 9.90 3.88
C GLU A 33 -9.95 9.00 5.09
N GLY A 34 -10.14 7.70 4.96
CA GLY A 34 -9.84 6.71 5.99
C GLY A 34 -8.36 6.62 6.38
N PRO A 35 -8.05 5.77 7.37
CA PRO A 35 -6.70 5.61 7.89
C PRO A 35 -5.74 5.08 6.82
N PHE A 36 -4.46 5.33 7.04
CA PHE A 36 -3.41 4.72 6.22
C PHE A 36 -3.07 3.33 6.75
N TYR A 37 -2.79 2.43 5.82
CA TYR A 37 -2.23 1.11 6.11
C TYR A 37 -0.89 0.99 5.41
N ARG A 38 0.12 0.51 6.13
CA ARG A 38 1.44 0.13 5.61
C ARG A 38 1.42 -1.35 5.26
N TRP A 39 1.88 -1.67 4.06
CA TRP A 39 2.00 -3.02 3.52
C TRP A 39 3.47 -3.34 3.32
N HIS A 40 3.89 -4.47 3.87
CA HIS A 40 5.25 -5.01 3.69
C HIS A 40 5.15 -6.48 3.33
N TYR A 41 6.15 -6.97 2.59
CA TYR A 41 6.22 -8.37 2.22
C TYR A 41 6.93 -9.17 3.31
N GLU A 42 6.28 -10.21 3.80
CA GLU A 42 6.84 -11.18 4.74
C GLU A 42 7.29 -12.40 3.94
N ALA A 43 8.60 -12.50 3.67
CA ALA A 43 9.16 -13.55 2.82
C ALA A 43 9.00 -14.97 3.40
N GLU A 44 8.95 -15.09 4.73
CA GLU A 44 8.79 -16.39 5.41
C GLU A 44 7.44 -17.04 5.12
N ASN A 45 6.40 -16.23 4.94
CA ASN A 45 5.03 -16.68 4.70
C ASN A 45 4.52 -16.35 3.29
N ASP A 46 5.42 -15.87 2.41
CA ASP A 46 5.14 -15.49 1.03
C ASP A 46 3.89 -14.59 0.88
N ARG A 47 3.70 -13.66 1.82
CA ARG A 47 2.45 -12.87 1.92
C ARG A 47 2.71 -11.40 2.22
N TRP A 48 1.72 -10.57 1.88
CA TRP A 48 1.70 -9.19 2.32
C TRP A 48 1.05 -9.06 3.70
N CYS A 49 1.67 -8.27 4.57
CA CYS A 49 1.16 -7.98 5.90
C CYS A 49 0.80 -6.50 5.98
N SER A 50 -0.38 -6.21 6.54
CA SER A 50 -0.89 -4.84 6.70
C SER A 50 -0.84 -4.38 8.16
N LEU A 51 -0.47 -3.12 8.37
CA LEU A 51 -0.51 -2.47 9.68
C LEU A 51 -1.16 -1.09 9.53
N ARG A 52 -2.15 -0.80 10.37
CA ARG A 52 -2.74 0.54 10.44
C ARG A 52 -1.71 1.52 11.00
N VAL A 53 -1.47 2.61 10.29
CA VAL A 53 -0.48 3.63 10.66
C VAL A 53 -1.12 5.01 10.78
N HIS A 54 -0.76 5.74 11.83
CA HIS A 54 -1.10 7.16 11.97
C HIS A 54 -0.01 8.00 11.32
N LEU A 55 -0.24 8.43 10.08
CA LEU A 55 0.64 9.39 9.41
C LEU A 55 0.23 10.79 9.82
N VAL A 56 0.99 11.37 10.76
CA VAL A 56 0.74 12.71 11.34
C VAL A 56 0.83 13.82 10.28
N ALA A 57 1.54 13.56 9.17
CA ALA A 57 1.55 14.42 8.00
C ALA A 57 1.38 13.57 6.74
N LYS A 58 0.72 14.09 5.70
CA LYS A 58 0.88 13.56 4.34
C LYS A 58 2.39 13.56 4.07
N PRO A 59 3.06 12.41 3.95
CA PRO A 59 4.47 12.45 3.66
C PRO A 59 4.58 13.11 2.30
N ARG A 60 5.22 14.29 2.21
CA ARG A 60 5.49 14.97 0.93
C ARG A 60 6.19 14.02 -0.06
N SER A 61 6.75 12.94 0.47
CA SER A 61 7.41 11.78 -0.13
C SER A 61 6.50 10.72 -0.75
N PHE A 62 5.18 10.75 -0.56
CA PHE A 62 4.29 9.69 -1.04
C PHE A 62 3.89 9.93 -2.49
N ARG A 63 4.35 9.05 -3.37
CA ARG A 63 3.95 9.02 -4.77
C ARG A 63 2.88 7.95 -4.98
N MET A 64 1.85 8.26 -5.77
CA MET A 64 0.87 7.26 -6.20
C MET A 64 1.57 6.10 -6.92
N ALA A 65 1.27 4.86 -6.51
CA ALA A 65 1.81 3.64 -7.08
C ALA A 65 1.10 3.27 -8.40
N GLN A 66 1.10 4.17 -9.40
CA GLN A 66 0.38 4.07 -10.67
C GLN A 66 0.75 2.79 -11.47
N GLY A 67 0.13 1.65 -11.16
CA GLY A 67 0.39 0.36 -11.80
C GLY A 67 1.65 -0.39 -11.32
N ARG A 68 2.37 0.13 -10.32
CA ARG A 68 3.55 -0.53 -9.72
C ARG A 68 3.21 -1.46 -8.55
N VAL A 69 1.92 -1.73 -8.34
CA VAL A 69 1.44 -2.58 -7.24
C VAL A 69 1.56 -4.04 -7.70
N PRO A 70 2.32 -4.91 -6.99
CA PRO A 70 2.41 -6.33 -7.32
C PRO A 70 1.02 -6.99 -7.38
N PRO A 71 0.79 -7.96 -8.29
CA PRO A 71 -0.51 -8.64 -8.41
C PRO A 71 -0.99 -9.25 -7.09
N ALA A 72 -0.10 -9.91 -6.33
CA ALA A 72 -0.42 -10.48 -5.03
C ALA A 72 -0.89 -9.43 -4.02
N LEU A 73 -0.21 -8.28 -3.95
CA LEU A 73 -0.63 -7.16 -3.10
C LEU A 73 -1.97 -6.58 -3.56
N ARG A 74 -2.24 -6.55 -4.87
CA ARG A 74 -3.51 -6.06 -5.41
C ARG A 74 -4.68 -6.93 -4.94
N THR A 75 -4.54 -8.26 -4.97
CA THR A 75 -5.58 -9.17 -4.46
C THR A 75 -5.84 -8.92 -2.98
N GLN A 76 -4.79 -8.91 -2.15
CA GLN A 76 -4.95 -8.70 -0.72
C GLN A 76 -5.49 -7.31 -0.35
N LEU A 77 -5.16 -6.28 -1.14
CA LEU A 77 -5.77 -4.95 -1.00
C LEU A 77 -7.28 -5.00 -1.24
N LEU A 78 -7.75 -5.74 -2.25
CA LEU A 78 -9.17 -5.84 -2.51
C LEU A 78 -9.88 -6.57 -1.37
N GLU A 79 -9.34 -7.70 -0.92
CA GLU A 79 -9.86 -8.47 0.22
C GLU A 79 -9.91 -7.62 1.51
N HIS A 80 -8.84 -6.88 1.82
CA HIS A 80 -8.76 -6.04 3.02
C HIS A 80 -9.79 -4.90 3.07
N TYR A 81 -10.28 -4.43 1.92
CA TYR A 81 -11.26 -3.34 1.82
C TYR A 81 -12.64 -3.82 1.33
N GLU A 82 -12.88 -5.13 1.29
CA GLU A 82 -14.17 -5.73 0.94
C GLU A 82 -15.15 -5.88 2.11
N ASP A 83 -14.70 -5.61 3.35
CA ASP A 83 -15.56 -5.36 4.52
C ASP A 83 -16.19 -3.94 4.53
#